data_AF-K1XXG9-F1
#
_entry.id   AF-K1XXG9-F1
#
_cell.length_a   1.000
_cell.length_b   1.000
_cell.length_c   1.000
_cell.angle_alpha   90.00
_cell.angle_beta   90.00
_cell.angle_gamma   90.00
#
_symmetry.space_group_name_H-M   'P 1'
#
loop_
_entity.id
_entity.type
_entity.pdbx_description
1 polymer ?
#
loop_
_entity_poly.entity_id
_entity_poly.type
_entity_poly.pdbx_seq_one_letter_code
_entity_poly.pdbx_strand_id
1 'polypeptide(L)'
;MWNIELLKKLREMTFAPIKDCKEALAEAGDDLEKAQEVLKKKGIAKAGTRAERETKEGIVKVVENNGKIAGLKLLCETDFVAKNENFQGLFDSVLSQIAKSDKEVSSFEDLDPTIAKAIDDEVKEFMGKTGENMNISGVLVTTQKAFVYNHPGNRVSSLIFFEGGNDEIAKELALQVTAMNPTYVSFDQVDEKEIAKLKEEFSAELKAAGKPEAMIAQIVEGKIKKALADNVLLEQECIRDGSKKVKEILPADMKVTKFIRMAIWS
;
A
#
# COMPACT_ATOMS: atom_id res chain seq x y z
N MET A 1 -36.87 -15.28 27.79
CA MET A 1 -36.34 -13.91 27.91
C MET A 1 -34.99 -13.91 27.22
N TRP A 2 -34.76 -13.04 26.25
CA TRP A 2 -33.51 -13.06 25.47
C TRP A 2 -32.33 -12.62 26.33
N ASN A 3 -31.22 -13.35 26.26
CA ASN A 3 -29.99 -12.92 26.89
C ASN A 3 -29.39 -11.76 26.07
N ILE A 4 -29.61 -10.53 26.54
CA ILE A 4 -29.21 -9.30 25.86
C ILE A 4 -27.68 -9.22 25.72
N GLU A 5 -26.93 -9.81 26.66
CA GLU A 5 -25.47 -9.79 26.63
C GLU A 5 -24.91 -10.72 25.54
N LEU A 6 -25.47 -11.92 25.41
CA LEU A 6 -25.11 -12.85 24.33
C LEU A 6 -25.49 -12.30 22.95
N LEU A 7 -26.66 -11.65 22.86
CA LEU A 7 -27.11 -11.00 21.63
C LEU A 7 -26.16 -9.87 21.19
N LYS A 8 -25.66 -9.06 22.15
CA LYS A 8 -24.65 -8.02 21.86
C LYS A 8 -23.34 -8.64 21.39
N LYS A 9 -22.81 -9.63 22.12
CA LYS A 9 -21.56 -10.32 21.77
C LYS A 9 -21.63 -10.97 20.39
N LEU A 10 -22.70 -11.71 20.09
CA LEU A 10 -22.87 -12.34 18.78
C LEU A 10 -22.93 -11.29 17.65
N ARG A 11 -23.63 -10.17 17.88
CA ARG A 11 -23.69 -9.08 16.90
C ARG A 11 -22.35 -8.40 16.71
N GLU A 12 -21.60 -8.16 17.77
CA GLU A 12 -20.24 -7.58 17.70
C GLU A 12 -19.27 -8.49 16.93
N MET A 13 -19.40 -9.82 17.09
CA MET A 13 -18.56 -10.80 16.42
C MET A 13 -18.92 -11.00 14.94
N THR A 14 -20.21 -10.97 14.60
CA THR A 14 -20.69 -11.39 13.28
C THR A 14 -21.18 -10.25 12.39
N PHE A 15 -21.48 -9.09 12.98
CA PHE A 15 -22.16 -7.96 12.33
C PHE A 15 -23.52 -8.32 11.70
N ALA A 16 -24.08 -9.49 12.01
CA ALA A 16 -25.36 -9.91 11.48
C ALA A 16 -26.51 -9.02 12.02
N PRO A 17 -27.61 -8.85 11.27
CA PRO A 17 -28.74 -8.08 11.76
C PRO A 17 -29.32 -8.67 13.05
N ILE A 18 -29.89 -7.82 13.92
CA ILE A 18 -30.40 -8.23 15.25
C ILE A 18 -31.37 -9.42 15.13
N LYS A 19 -32.23 -9.41 14.12
CA LYS A 19 -33.23 -10.46 13.90
C LYS A 19 -32.53 -11.81 13.69
N ASP A 20 -31.56 -11.85 12.80
CA ASP A 20 -30.82 -13.08 12.48
C ASP A 20 -29.96 -13.54 13.67
N CYS A 21 -29.36 -12.62 14.43
CA CYS A 21 -28.64 -12.96 15.66
C CYS A 21 -29.56 -13.61 16.71
N LYS A 22 -30.79 -13.12 16.85
CA LYS A 22 -31.79 -13.73 17.75
C LYS A 22 -32.18 -15.13 17.27
N GLU A 23 -32.47 -15.29 15.98
CA GLU A 23 -32.83 -16.58 15.42
C GLU A 23 -31.69 -17.60 15.55
N ALA A 24 -30.44 -17.16 15.32
CA ALA A 24 -29.26 -18.00 15.47
C ALA A 24 -28.99 -18.39 16.94
N LEU A 25 -29.16 -17.49 17.91
CA LEU A 25 -29.04 -17.83 19.34
C LEU A 25 -30.13 -18.79 19.78
N ALA A 26 -31.36 -18.62 19.29
CA ALA A 26 -32.44 -19.56 19.59
C ALA A 26 -32.18 -20.95 19.00
N GLU A 27 -31.68 -21.03 17.77
CA GLU A 27 -31.32 -22.29 17.11
C GLU A 27 -30.10 -22.97 17.77
N ALA A 28 -29.15 -22.18 18.27
CA ALA A 28 -27.94 -22.65 18.93
C ALA A 28 -28.11 -22.95 20.43
N GLY A 29 -29.26 -22.62 21.02
CA GLY A 29 -29.49 -22.77 22.46
C GLY A 29 -28.60 -21.84 23.29
N ASP A 30 -28.48 -20.58 22.88
CA ASP A 30 -27.63 -19.55 23.48
C ASP A 30 -26.11 -19.85 23.46
N ASP A 31 -25.68 -20.84 22.66
CA ASP A 31 -24.26 -21.13 22.38
C ASP A 31 -23.71 -20.17 21.29
N LEU A 32 -22.76 -19.32 21.66
CA LEU A 32 -22.20 -18.30 20.76
C LEU A 32 -21.47 -18.87 19.55
N GLU A 33 -20.68 -19.93 19.73
CA GLU A 33 -19.90 -20.53 18.64
C GLU A 33 -20.84 -21.20 17.63
N LYS A 34 -21.83 -21.96 18.12
CA LYS A 34 -22.86 -22.55 17.26
C LYS A 34 -23.71 -21.50 16.58
N ALA A 35 -24.09 -20.42 17.27
CA ALA A 35 -24.87 -19.34 16.66
C ALA A 35 -24.08 -18.64 15.54
N GLN A 36 -22.77 -18.47 15.70
CA GLN A 36 -21.89 -17.96 14.66
C GLN A 36 -21.83 -18.93 13.46
N GLU A 37 -21.75 -20.24 13.67
CA GLU A 37 -21.81 -21.22 12.59
C GLU A 37 -23.16 -21.21 11.86
N VAL A 38 -24.27 -21.09 12.57
CA VAL A 38 -25.62 -20.99 11.99
C VAL A 38 -25.70 -19.77 11.06
N LEU A 39 -25.21 -18.62 11.52
CA LEU A 39 -25.17 -17.41 10.70
C LEU A 39 -24.26 -17.56 9.49
N LYS A 40 -23.10 -18.24 9.61
CA LYS A 40 -22.20 -18.53 8.49
C LYS A 40 -22.84 -19.49 7.47
N LYS A 41 -23.46 -20.58 7.93
CA LYS A 41 -24.15 -21.56 7.07
C LYS A 41 -25.31 -20.94 6.30
N LYS A 42 -26.01 -19.97 6.91
CA LYS A 42 -27.08 -19.20 6.26
C LYS A 42 -26.55 -18.10 5.32
N GLY A 43 -25.24 -17.89 5.23
CA GLY A 43 -24.63 -16.80 4.46
C GLY A 43 -24.92 -15.40 5.02
N ILE A 44 -25.42 -15.32 6.24
CA ILE A 44 -25.81 -14.07 6.91
C ILE A 44 -24.61 -13.43 7.62
N ALA A 45 -23.77 -14.27 8.25
CA ALA A 45 -22.43 -13.87 8.66
C ALA A 45 -21.46 -14.20 7.54
N LYS A 46 -20.66 -13.21 7.09
CA LYS A 46 -19.51 -13.49 6.20
C LYS A 46 -18.62 -14.54 6.88
N ALA A 47 -18.13 -15.51 6.12
CA ALA A 47 -17.14 -16.45 6.61
C ALA A 47 -15.83 -15.69 6.91
N GLY A 48 -15.57 -15.45 8.20
CA GLY A 48 -14.29 -14.93 8.69
C GLY A 48 -14.46 -13.96 9.84
N THR A 49 -13.41 -13.77 10.65
CA THR A 49 -13.36 -12.66 11.60
C THR A 49 -13.33 -11.33 10.83
N ARG A 50 -13.68 -10.22 11.48
CA ARG A 50 -13.63 -8.90 10.82
C ARG A 50 -12.27 -8.62 10.17
N ALA A 51 -11.19 -9.03 10.82
CA ALA A 51 -9.82 -8.87 10.36
C ALA A 51 -9.51 -9.64 9.07
N GLU A 52 -10.26 -10.70 8.76
CA GLU A 52 -10.09 -11.51 7.54
C GLU A 52 -10.80 -10.90 6.33
N ARG A 53 -11.61 -9.84 6.51
CA ARG A 53 -12.29 -9.16 5.41
C ARG A 53 -11.29 -8.30 4.65
N GLU A 54 -11.21 -8.48 3.33
CA GLU A 54 -10.31 -7.73 2.46
C GLU A 54 -10.62 -6.22 2.48
N THR A 55 -9.59 -5.40 2.65
CA THR A 55 -9.66 -3.94 2.58
C THR A 55 -9.00 -3.43 1.30
N LYS A 56 -9.78 -3.31 0.21
CA LYS A 56 -9.27 -2.93 -1.12
C LYS A 56 -9.47 -1.45 -1.45
N GLU A 57 -10.19 -0.72 -0.61
CA GLU A 57 -10.47 0.70 -0.75
C GLU A 57 -9.77 1.49 0.36
N GLY A 58 -9.78 2.81 0.30
CA GLY A 58 -9.20 3.66 1.35
C GLY A 58 -8.55 4.94 0.83
N ILE A 59 -7.70 5.51 1.67
CA ILE A 59 -6.99 6.77 1.42
C ILE A 59 -5.49 6.56 1.62
N VAL A 60 -4.72 7.15 0.71
CA VAL A 60 -3.28 7.38 0.83
C VAL A 60 -3.01 8.86 0.67
N LYS A 61 -2.25 9.43 1.61
CA LYS A 61 -1.81 10.82 1.54
C LYS A 61 -0.50 10.99 2.25
N VAL A 62 0.30 11.92 1.74
CA VAL A 62 1.57 12.35 2.33
C VAL A 62 1.52 13.86 2.50
N VAL A 63 1.91 14.34 3.67
CA VAL A 63 1.97 15.77 4.02
C VAL A 63 3.38 16.15 4.38
N GLU A 64 3.77 17.36 4.03
CA GLU A 64 5.02 17.97 4.44
C GLU A 64 4.70 19.17 5.34
N ASN A 65 5.34 19.23 6.51
CA ASN A 65 5.21 20.35 7.43
C ASN A 65 6.54 20.59 8.14
N ASN A 66 7.04 21.82 8.11
CA ASN A 66 8.28 22.24 8.78
C ASN A 66 9.49 21.32 8.50
N GLY A 67 9.66 20.88 7.25
CA GLY A 67 10.78 20.00 6.84
C GLY A 67 10.65 18.54 7.30
N LYS A 68 9.49 18.14 7.84
CA LYS A 68 9.13 16.75 8.16
C LYS A 68 8.04 16.29 7.19
N ILE A 69 8.23 15.09 6.62
CA ILE A 69 7.26 14.44 5.76
C ILE A 69 6.59 13.31 6.56
N ALA A 70 5.26 13.25 6.53
CA ALA A 70 4.47 12.19 7.14
C ALA A 70 3.48 11.61 6.12
N GLY A 71 3.33 10.28 6.09
CA GLY A 71 2.46 9.58 5.16
C GLY A 71 1.63 8.51 5.87
N LEU A 72 0.41 8.32 5.38
CA LEU A 72 -0.53 7.30 5.85
C LEU A 72 -1.21 6.62 4.67
N LYS A 73 -1.28 5.29 4.72
CA LYS A 73 -2.16 4.42 3.93
C LYS A 73 -3.15 3.75 4.87
N LEU A 74 -4.39 4.22 4.87
CA LEU A 74 -5.49 3.65 5.65
C LEU A 74 -6.51 3.04 4.71
N LEU A 75 -6.70 1.73 4.82
CA LEU A 75 -7.61 0.95 3.98
C LEU A 75 -8.93 0.68 4.70
N CYS A 76 -10.00 0.53 3.91
CA CYS A 76 -11.33 0.08 4.32
C CYS A 76 -11.90 -0.92 3.29
N GLU A 77 -13.08 -1.48 3.58
CA GLU A 77 -13.72 -2.46 2.67
C GLU A 77 -14.31 -1.79 1.44
N THR A 78 -14.99 -0.64 1.61
CA THR A 78 -15.77 -0.02 0.53
C THR A 78 -15.36 1.42 0.20
N ASP A 79 -15.64 1.83 -1.04
CA ASP A 79 -15.38 3.19 -1.50
C ASP A 79 -16.38 4.20 -0.90
N PHE A 80 -17.58 3.75 -0.53
CA PHE A 80 -18.57 4.53 0.21
C PHE A 80 -18.02 5.02 1.55
N VAL A 81 -17.34 4.15 2.29
CA VAL A 81 -16.66 4.54 3.54
C VAL A 81 -15.45 5.41 3.26
N ALA A 82 -14.62 5.08 2.26
CA ALA A 82 -13.45 5.89 1.91
C ALA A 82 -13.79 7.36 1.58
N LYS A 83 -14.94 7.60 0.95
CA LYS A 83 -15.42 8.95 0.58
C LYS A 83 -16.17 9.66 1.71
N ASN A 84 -16.57 8.95 2.77
CA ASN A 84 -17.35 9.52 3.86
C ASN A 84 -16.53 10.54 4.67
N GLU A 85 -17.15 11.67 5.04
CA GLU A 85 -16.49 12.73 5.82
C GLU A 85 -15.93 12.25 7.16
N ASN A 86 -16.60 11.31 7.84
CA ASN A 86 -16.09 10.79 9.10
C ASN A 86 -14.82 9.95 8.90
N PHE A 87 -14.71 9.22 7.78
CA PHE A 87 -13.50 8.45 7.47
C PHE A 87 -12.36 9.38 7.06
N GLN A 88 -12.64 10.44 6.30
CA GLN A 88 -11.66 11.48 5.99
C GLN A 88 -11.17 12.17 7.28
N GLY A 89 -12.07 12.46 8.22
CA GLY A 89 -11.71 12.99 9.53
C GLY A 89 -10.84 12.04 10.36
N LEU A 90 -11.17 10.74 10.39
CA LEU A 90 -10.32 9.71 11.01
C LEU A 90 -8.92 9.70 10.35
N PHE A 91 -8.88 9.69 9.02
CA PHE A 91 -7.62 9.69 8.28
C PHE A 91 -6.73 10.88 8.65
N ASP A 92 -7.29 12.10 8.65
CA ASP A 92 -6.54 13.31 8.98
C ASP A 92 -6.10 13.32 10.46
N SER A 93 -6.92 12.80 11.37
CA SER A 93 -6.58 12.61 12.79
C SER A 93 -5.39 11.67 12.97
N VAL A 94 -5.44 10.48 12.36
CA VAL A 94 -4.38 9.47 12.43
C VAL A 94 -3.09 9.99 11.79
N LEU A 95 -3.17 10.62 10.61
CA LEU A 95 -2.00 11.21 9.96
C LEU A 95 -1.36 12.31 10.82
N SER A 96 -2.17 13.13 11.49
CA SER A 96 -1.68 14.16 12.42
C SER A 96 -1.00 13.57 13.65
N GLN A 97 -1.42 12.39 14.12
CA GLN A 97 -0.74 11.67 15.20
C GLN A 97 0.59 11.08 14.74
N ILE A 98 0.63 10.46 13.56
CA ILE A 98 1.86 9.95 12.93
C ILE A 98 2.90 11.07 12.76
N ALA A 99 2.48 12.26 12.32
CA ALA A 99 3.35 13.41 12.12
C ALA A 99 4.03 13.93 13.42
N LYS A 100 3.51 13.55 14.59
CA LYS A 100 4.12 13.87 15.90
C LYS A 100 5.31 12.98 16.23
N SER A 101 5.57 11.90 15.48
CA SER A 101 6.76 11.08 15.69
C SER A 101 8.03 11.92 15.53
N ASP A 102 8.95 11.78 16.49
CA ASP A 102 10.25 12.47 16.47
C ASP A 102 11.36 11.64 15.81
N LYS A 103 11.06 10.41 15.42
CA LYS A 103 11.97 9.52 14.69
C LYS A 103 11.46 9.22 13.29
N GLU A 104 12.37 8.76 12.42
CA GLU A 104 11.98 8.17 11.15
C GLU A 104 11.17 6.89 11.39
N VAL A 105 10.14 6.70 10.56
CA VAL A 105 9.17 5.61 10.66
C VAL A 105 8.93 5.10 9.25
N SER A 106 9.01 3.78 9.05
CA SER A 106 8.78 3.14 7.75
C SER A 106 7.63 2.14 7.76
N SER A 107 7.12 1.83 8.95
CA SER A 107 6.03 0.90 9.21
C SER A 107 5.25 1.33 10.45
N PHE A 108 4.06 0.76 10.68
CA PHE A 108 3.26 1.11 11.85
C PHE A 108 3.93 0.65 13.15
N GLU A 109 4.64 -0.47 13.08
CA GLU A 109 5.41 -1.08 14.18
C GLU A 109 6.59 -0.21 14.62
N ASP A 110 7.08 0.65 13.73
CA ASP A 110 8.15 1.59 14.03
C ASP A 110 7.66 2.77 14.88
N LEU A 111 6.35 3.00 15.05
CA LEU A 111 5.84 4.15 15.82
C LEU A 111 6.17 4.03 17.33
N ASP A 112 6.13 5.16 18.03
CA ASP A 112 6.13 5.14 19.50
C ASP A 112 4.91 4.33 19.99
N PRO A 113 5.07 3.39 20.96
CA PRO A 113 3.97 2.56 21.42
C PRO A 113 2.75 3.33 21.93
N THR A 114 2.94 4.52 22.49
CA THR A 114 1.85 5.38 22.96
C THR A 114 1.05 5.95 21.79
N ILE A 115 1.75 6.43 20.75
CA ILE A 115 1.14 6.92 19.52
C ILE A 115 0.42 5.78 18.79
N ALA A 116 1.11 4.64 18.62
CA ALA A 116 0.55 3.46 17.97
C ALA A 116 -0.73 3.01 18.67
N LYS A 117 -0.71 2.90 20.01
CA LYS A 117 -1.89 2.52 20.80
C LYS A 117 -3.06 3.49 20.63
N ALA A 118 -2.80 4.80 20.66
CA ALA A 118 -3.85 5.81 20.50
C ALA A 118 -4.52 5.71 19.13
N ILE A 119 -3.73 5.55 18.07
CA ILE A 119 -4.21 5.33 16.70
C ILE A 119 -5.04 4.04 16.62
N ASP A 120 -4.52 2.96 17.19
CA ASP A 120 -5.18 1.64 17.19
C ASP A 120 -6.56 1.69 17.85
N ASP A 121 -6.64 2.34 19.02
CA ASP A 121 -7.88 2.48 19.78
C ASP A 121 -8.90 3.34 19.01
N GLU A 122 -8.45 4.43 18.36
CA GLU A 122 -9.31 5.30 17.53
C GLU A 122 -9.86 4.58 16.28
N VAL A 123 -9.00 3.86 15.55
CA VAL A 123 -9.41 3.07 14.38
C VAL A 123 -10.36 1.94 14.80
N LYS A 124 -10.11 1.27 15.93
CA LYS A 124 -11.01 0.24 16.49
C LYS A 124 -12.37 0.80 16.89
N GLU A 125 -12.42 1.99 17.48
CA GLU A 125 -13.67 2.66 17.79
C GLU A 125 -14.47 2.99 16.53
N PHE A 126 -13.81 3.55 15.51
CA PHE A 126 -14.43 3.87 14.23
C PHE A 126 -14.92 2.61 13.50
N MET A 127 -14.14 1.54 13.55
CA MET A 127 -14.57 0.22 13.15
C MET A 127 -15.84 -0.18 13.91
N GLY A 128 -15.89 -0.09 15.24
CA GLY A 128 -17.11 -0.39 16.01
C GLY A 128 -18.37 0.34 15.51
N LYS A 129 -18.23 1.60 15.09
CA LYS A 129 -19.33 2.44 14.56
C LYS A 129 -19.78 2.05 13.15
N THR A 130 -18.84 1.74 12.25
CA THR A 130 -19.13 1.51 10.82
C THR A 130 -19.42 0.06 10.46
N GLY A 131 -18.91 -0.89 11.24
CA GLY A 131 -18.97 -2.31 10.90
C GLY A 131 -18.06 -2.77 9.75
N GLU A 132 -17.25 -1.88 9.13
CA GLU A 132 -16.24 -2.21 8.11
C GLU A 132 -14.83 -2.45 8.64
N ASN A 133 -14.16 -3.50 8.20
CA ASN A 133 -12.74 -3.70 8.48
C ASN A 133 -11.89 -2.52 7.99
N MET A 134 -10.84 -2.19 8.74
CA MET A 134 -9.89 -1.14 8.41
C MET A 134 -8.48 -1.62 8.70
N ASN A 135 -7.54 -1.16 7.89
CA ASN A 135 -6.15 -1.58 8.00
C ASN A 135 -5.20 -0.39 7.78
N ILE A 136 -4.27 -0.19 8.71
CA ILE A 136 -3.16 0.74 8.54
C ILE A 136 -2.07 -0.02 7.78
N SER A 137 -2.07 0.11 6.46
CA SER A 137 -1.19 -0.68 5.58
C SER A 137 0.07 0.06 5.16
N GLY A 138 0.35 1.24 5.72
CA GLY A 138 1.57 1.98 5.44
C GLY A 138 1.65 3.26 6.25
N VAL A 139 2.83 3.50 6.81
CA VAL A 139 3.17 4.69 7.58
C VAL A 139 4.54 5.15 7.13
N LEU A 140 4.72 6.46 7.01
CA LEU A 140 6.00 7.08 6.71
C LEU A 140 6.20 8.29 7.60
N VAL A 141 7.38 8.42 8.21
CA VAL A 141 7.88 9.68 8.77
C VAL A 141 9.35 9.81 8.38
N THR A 142 9.73 10.94 7.79
CA THR A 142 11.13 11.23 7.47
C THR A 142 11.41 12.73 7.51
N THR A 143 12.65 13.09 7.80
CA THR A 143 13.17 14.47 7.69
C THR A 143 14.03 14.65 6.44
N GLN A 144 14.18 13.61 5.61
CA GLN A 144 14.88 13.71 4.35
C GLN A 144 14.04 14.56 3.39
N LYS A 145 14.68 15.52 2.73
CA LYS A 145 14.02 16.36 1.72
C LYS A 145 13.61 15.50 0.54
N ALA A 146 12.34 15.60 0.14
CA ALA A 146 11.80 14.93 -1.02
C ALA A 146 10.75 15.81 -1.70
N PHE A 147 10.58 15.65 -3.00
CA PHE A 147 9.41 16.19 -3.69
C PHE A 147 8.22 15.25 -3.44
N VAL A 148 7.13 15.78 -2.88
CA VAL A 148 5.91 15.02 -2.57
C VAL A 148 4.83 15.29 -3.62
N TYR A 149 4.28 14.24 -4.20
CA TYR A 149 3.11 14.31 -5.08
C TYR A 149 1.98 13.41 -4.57
N ASN A 150 0.85 14.01 -4.23
CA ASN A 150 -0.40 13.29 -3.99
C ASN A 150 -1.23 13.29 -5.27
N HIS A 151 -1.51 12.13 -5.83
CA HIS A 151 -2.35 12.04 -7.02
C HIS A 151 -3.80 12.38 -6.68
N PRO A 152 -4.52 13.15 -7.52
CA PRO A 152 -5.93 13.45 -7.30
C PRO A 152 -6.76 12.20 -6.99
N GLY A 153 -7.59 12.30 -5.95
CA GLY A 153 -8.39 11.18 -5.43
C GLY A 153 -7.76 10.43 -4.26
N ASN A 154 -6.54 10.80 -3.81
CA ASN A 154 -5.88 10.25 -2.62
C ASN A 154 -5.78 8.71 -2.61
N ARG A 155 -5.51 8.11 -3.78
CA ARG A 155 -5.31 6.66 -3.88
C ARG A 155 -3.86 6.26 -4.11
N VAL A 156 -3.02 7.22 -4.53
CA VAL A 156 -1.58 7.06 -4.74
C VAL A 156 -0.85 8.34 -4.35
N SER A 157 0.26 8.21 -3.65
CA SER A 157 1.22 9.28 -3.37
C SER A 157 2.62 8.80 -3.70
N SER A 158 3.44 9.69 -4.28
CA SER A 158 4.82 9.41 -4.64
C SER A 158 5.75 10.47 -4.05
N LEU A 159 6.91 10.04 -3.58
CA LEU A 159 7.98 10.89 -3.08
C LEU A 159 9.24 10.64 -3.90
N ILE A 160 9.92 11.71 -4.31
CA ILE A 160 11.20 11.64 -5.01
C ILE A 160 12.27 12.26 -4.13
N PHE A 161 13.27 11.47 -3.75
CA PHE A 161 14.45 11.92 -3.02
C PHE A 161 15.57 12.15 -4.04
N PHE A 162 16.16 13.34 -4.00
CA PHE A 162 17.14 13.75 -5.00
C PHE A 162 18.12 14.79 -4.46
N GLU A 163 19.28 14.86 -5.10
CA GLU A 163 20.31 15.87 -4.91
C GLU A 163 20.41 16.74 -6.19
N GLY A 164 20.64 18.04 -6.04
CA GLY A 164 20.73 19.01 -7.16
C GLY A 164 19.42 19.17 -7.93
N GLY A 165 19.49 19.72 -9.16
CA GLY A 165 18.32 19.84 -10.03
C GLY A 165 17.24 20.82 -9.56
N ASN A 166 15.99 20.56 -9.95
CA ASN A 166 14.84 21.42 -9.63
C ASN A 166 13.55 20.61 -9.38
N ASP A 167 12.58 21.28 -8.76
CA ASP A 167 11.29 20.69 -8.39
C ASP A 167 10.41 20.37 -9.61
N GLU A 168 10.62 21.00 -10.77
CA GLU A 168 9.85 20.69 -11.99
C GLU A 168 10.19 19.30 -12.49
N ILE A 169 11.47 18.94 -12.58
CA ILE A 169 11.88 17.58 -12.94
C ILE A 169 11.49 16.59 -11.85
N ALA A 170 11.63 16.94 -10.57
CA ALA A 170 11.20 16.07 -9.47
C ALA A 170 9.69 15.77 -9.52
N LYS A 171 8.87 16.73 -9.94
CA LYS A 171 7.45 16.53 -10.21
C LYS A 171 7.20 15.56 -11.35
N GLU A 172 7.94 15.69 -12.45
CA GLU A 172 7.82 14.77 -13.59
C GLU A 172 8.20 13.33 -13.21
N LEU A 173 9.25 13.16 -12.40
CA LEU A 173 9.61 11.86 -11.83
C LEU A 173 8.53 11.33 -10.88
N ALA A 174 7.92 12.18 -10.07
CA ALA A 174 6.85 11.77 -9.17
C ALA A 174 5.61 11.29 -9.94
N LEU A 175 5.27 11.95 -11.06
CA LEU A 175 4.21 11.52 -11.98
C LEU A 175 4.56 10.19 -12.64
N GLN A 176 5.80 10.04 -13.12
CA GLN A 176 6.32 8.79 -13.69
C GLN A 176 6.20 7.63 -12.70
N VAL A 177 6.71 7.79 -11.48
CA VAL A 177 6.64 6.77 -10.41
C VAL A 177 5.18 6.43 -10.09
N THR A 178 4.33 7.44 -9.97
CA THR A 178 2.89 7.26 -9.69
C THR A 178 2.23 6.36 -10.74
N ALA A 179 2.49 6.62 -12.01
CA ALA A 179 1.87 5.94 -13.15
C ALA A 179 2.47 4.56 -13.44
N MET A 180 3.81 4.44 -13.41
CA MET A 180 4.53 3.29 -13.93
C MET A 180 4.95 2.28 -12.87
N ASN A 181 4.86 2.62 -11.57
CA ASN A 181 5.18 1.73 -10.45
C ASN A 181 6.55 1.01 -10.57
N PRO A 182 7.65 1.74 -10.85
CA PRO A 182 8.98 1.13 -10.85
C PRO A 182 9.31 0.53 -9.48
N THR A 183 10.25 -0.41 -9.46
CA THR A 183 10.78 -1.03 -8.23
C THR A 183 12.14 -0.44 -7.85
N TYR A 184 12.98 -0.12 -8.85
CA TYR A 184 14.35 0.34 -8.66
C TYR A 184 14.55 1.72 -9.28
N VAL A 185 15.47 2.52 -8.75
CA VAL A 185 15.85 3.77 -9.43
C VAL A 185 16.64 3.43 -10.70
N SER A 186 17.65 2.58 -10.56
CA SER A 186 18.66 2.29 -11.57
C SER A 186 19.08 0.80 -11.55
N PHE A 187 19.75 0.33 -12.61
CA PHE A 187 20.12 -1.08 -12.78
C PHE A 187 21.05 -1.63 -11.68
N ASP A 188 21.89 -0.78 -11.11
CA ASP A 188 22.79 -1.11 -10.00
C ASP A 188 22.05 -1.40 -8.68
N GLN A 189 20.76 -1.05 -8.59
CA GLN A 189 19.92 -1.33 -7.43
C GLN A 189 19.08 -2.60 -7.56
N VAL A 190 19.10 -3.26 -8.73
CA VAL A 190 18.32 -4.48 -8.96
C VAL A 190 18.91 -5.64 -8.14
N ASP A 191 18.05 -6.44 -7.52
CA ASP A 191 18.49 -7.61 -6.73
C ASP A 191 19.31 -8.58 -7.60
N GLU A 192 20.51 -8.93 -7.14
CA GLU A 192 21.39 -9.88 -7.80
C GLU A 192 20.73 -11.24 -8.04
N LYS A 193 19.81 -11.66 -7.18
CA LYS A 193 19.03 -12.90 -7.35
C LYS A 193 18.07 -12.82 -8.51
N GLU A 194 17.44 -11.67 -8.72
CA GLU A 194 16.54 -11.43 -9.86
C GLU A 194 17.34 -11.46 -11.17
N ILE A 195 18.49 -10.78 -11.20
CA ILE A 195 19.42 -10.81 -12.33
C ILE A 195 19.89 -12.24 -12.61
N ALA A 196 20.33 -12.98 -11.58
CA ALA A 196 20.83 -14.35 -11.72
C ALA A 196 19.76 -15.30 -12.26
N LYS A 197 18.53 -15.20 -11.74
CA LYS A 197 17.38 -15.99 -12.20
C LYS A 197 17.09 -15.73 -13.69
N LEU A 198 16.95 -14.46 -14.08
CA LEU A 198 16.70 -14.10 -15.49
C LEU A 198 17.85 -14.53 -16.41
N LYS A 199 19.09 -14.43 -15.93
CA LYS A 199 20.27 -14.88 -16.66
C LYS A 199 20.24 -16.37 -16.93
N GLU A 200 19.87 -17.17 -15.93
CA GLU A 200 19.73 -18.63 -16.08
C GLU A 200 18.62 -18.97 -17.08
N GLU A 201 17.43 -18.40 -16.90
CA GLU A 201 16.25 -18.63 -17.76
C GLU A 201 16.55 -18.30 -19.23
N PHE A 202 17.07 -17.10 -19.51
CA PHE A 202 17.39 -16.69 -20.88
C PHE A 202 18.57 -17.45 -21.49
N SER A 203 19.56 -17.85 -20.67
CA SER A 203 20.68 -18.68 -21.15
C SER A 203 20.18 -20.07 -21.56
N ALA A 204 19.32 -20.69 -20.76
CA ALA A 204 18.73 -21.99 -21.06
C ALA A 204 17.87 -21.94 -22.33
N GLU A 205 17.05 -20.91 -22.47
CA GLU A 205 16.23 -20.66 -23.67
C GLU A 205 17.09 -20.59 -24.94
N LEU A 206 18.18 -19.80 -24.93
CA LEU A 206 19.04 -19.60 -26.10
C LEU A 206 19.90 -20.83 -26.42
N LYS A 207 20.32 -21.59 -25.39
CA LYS A 207 21.00 -22.89 -25.56
C LYS A 207 20.08 -23.89 -26.24
N ALA A 208 18.83 -24.01 -25.79
CA ALA A 208 17.82 -24.87 -26.41
C ALA A 208 17.52 -24.45 -27.86
N ALA A 209 17.61 -23.16 -28.18
CA ALA A 209 17.49 -22.62 -29.53
C ALA A 209 18.75 -22.79 -30.42
N GLY A 210 19.79 -23.49 -29.93
CA GLY A 210 20.99 -23.80 -30.70
C GLY A 210 21.92 -22.61 -30.97
N LYS A 211 21.85 -21.54 -30.18
CA LYS A 211 22.74 -20.38 -30.34
C LYS A 211 24.16 -20.69 -29.84
N PRO A 212 25.22 -20.17 -30.48
CA PRO A 212 26.59 -20.34 -30.00
C PRO A 212 26.81 -19.71 -28.62
N GLU A 213 27.55 -20.39 -27.74
CA GLU A 213 27.79 -19.97 -26.35
C GLU A 213 28.40 -18.57 -26.22
N ALA A 214 29.30 -18.20 -27.13
CA ALA A 214 29.90 -16.87 -27.18
C ALA A 214 28.88 -15.74 -27.50
N MET A 215 27.83 -16.02 -28.27
CA MET A 215 26.76 -15.05 -28.55
C MET A 215 25.70 -15.01 -27.45
N ILE A 216 25.51 -16.12 -26.72
CA ILE A 216 24.50 -16.22 -25.65
C ILE A 216 24.75 -15.16 -24.58
N ALA A 217 25.99 -14.98 -24.12
CA ALA A 217 26.30 -14.02 -23.06
C ALA A 217 25.86 -12.58 -23.40
N GLN A 218 26.15 -12.11 -24.61
CA GLN A 218 25.79 -10.76 -25.06
C GLN A 218 24.27 -10.60 -25.26
N ILE A 219 23.59 -11.62 -25.81
CA ILE A 219 22.14 -11.59 -26.02
C ILE A 219 21.39 -11.59 -24.68
N VAL A 220 21.86 -12.40 -23.72
CA VAL A 220 21.27 -12.49 -22.38
C VAL A 220 21.33 -11.14 -21.67
N GLU A 221 22.45 -10.43 -21.73
CA GLU A 221 22.58 -9.10 -21.12
C GLU A 221 21.53 -8.12 -21.67
N GLY A 222 21.35 -8.08 -23.00
CA GLY A 222 20.32 -7.26 -23.63
C GLY A 222 18.89 -7.67 -23.23
N LYS A 223 18.62 -8.97 -23.15
CA LYS A 223 17.31 -9.49 -22.70
C LYS A 223 17.00 -9.14 -21.25
N ILE A 224 17.97 -9.23 -20.34
CA ILE A 224 17.82 -8.84 -18.93
C ILE A 224 17.48 -7.35 -18.84
N LYS A 225 18.25 -6.50 -19.54
CA LYS A 225 17.99 -5.05 -19.55
C LYS A 225 16.59 -4.74 -20.07
N LYS A 226 16.14 -5.42 -21.12
CA LYS A 226 14.78 -5.25 -21.64
C LYS A 226 13.71 -5.72 -20.66
N ALA A 227 13.90 -6.89 -20.03
CA ALA A 227 12.93 -7.47 -19.11
C ALA A 227 12.72 -6.63 -17.85
N LEU A 228 13.76 -5.92 -17.41
CA LEU A 228 13.75 -5.10 -16.21
C LEU A 228 13.51 -3.60 -16.48
N ALA A 229 13.48 -3.15 -17.74
CA ALA A 229 13.40 -1.74 -18.07
C ALA A 229 12.18 -1.06 -17.45
N ASP A 230 11.02 -1.73 -17.45
CA ASP A 230 9.79 -1.22 -16.86
C ASP A 230 9.85 -1.15 -15.32
N ASN A 231 10.72 -1.94 -14.68
CA ASN A 231 10.92 -1.94 -13.23
C ASN A 231 12.00 -0.94 -12.78
N VAL A 232 12.78 -0.36 -13.69
CA VAL A 232 13.90 0.54 -13.39
C VAL A 232 13.54 1.95 -13.85
N LEU A 233 13.27 2.86 -12.91
CA LEU A 233 12.77 4.22 -13.17
C LEU A 233 13.57 4.92 -14.27
N LEU A 234 14.89 4.94 -14.18
CA LEU A 234 15.76 5.65 -15.13
C LEU A 234 15.75 5.08 -16.56
N GLU A 235 15.25 3.86 -16.73
CA GLU A 235 15.22 3.15 -18.01
C GLU A 235 13.84 3.08 -18.64
N GLN A 236 12.81 3.47 -17.89
CA GLN A 236 11.45 3.61 -18.38
C GLN A 236 11.37 4.68 -19.47
N GLU A 237 10.47 4.48 -20.42
CA GLU A 237 10.01 5.51 -21.33
C GLU A 237 9.23 6.58 -20.55
N CYS A 238 9.45 7.86 -20.86
CA CYS A 238 8.78 8.97 -20.19
C CYS A 238 7.28 8.97 -20.53
N ILE A 239 6.41 9.04 -19.51
CA ILE A 239 4.95 9.09 -19.70
C ILE A 239 4.46 10.28 -20.56
N ARG A 240 5.26 11.35 -20.64
CA ARG A 240 4.95 12.54 -21.47
C ARG A 240 5.52 12.48 -22.87
N ASP A 241 6.62 11.75 -23.04
CA ASP A 241 7.37 11.67 -24.29
C ASP A 241 8.02 10.28 -24.36
N GLY A 242 7.27 9.29 -24.86
CA GLY A 242 7.74 7.91 -24.97
C GLY A 242 8.92 7.72 -25.92
N SER A 243 9.37 8.78 -26.63
CA SER A 243 10.59 8.73 -27.43
C SER A 243 11.86 8.84 -26.59
N LYS A 244 11.75 9.25 -25.31
CA LYS A 244 12.86 9.45 -24.39
C LYS A 244 12.74 8.54 -23.18
N LYS A 245 13.89 8.18 -22.63
CA LYS A 245 13.98 7.56 -21.30
C LYS A 245 14.02 8.59 -20.21
N VAL A 246 13.60 8.20 -19.00
CA VAL A 246 13.63 9.08 -17.82
C VAL A 246 15.03 9.63 -17.54
N LYS A 247 16.10 8.83 -17.69
CA LYS A 247 17.47 9.33 -17.53
C LYS A 247 17.87 10.44 -18.49
N GLU A 248 17.22 10.54 -19.65
CA GLU A 248 17.55 11.51 -20.70
C GLU A 248 16.91 12.89 -20.46
N ILE A 249 15.94 12.96 -19.55
CA ILE A 249 15.31 14.23 -19.13
C ILE A 249 15.92 14.79 -17.84
N LEU A 250 16.80 14.05 -17.17
CA LEU A 250 17.48 14.52 -15.97
C LEU A 250 18.53 15.58 -16.31
N PRO A 251 18.56 16.73 -15.61
CA PRO A 251 19.65 17.68 -15.75
C PRO A 251 20.93 17.09 -15.15
N ALA A 252 22.09 17.53 -15.65
CA ALA A 252 23.38 16.93 -15.33
C ALA A 252 23.78 17.01 -13.83
N ASP A 253 23.21 17.96 -13.11
CA ASP A 253 23.44 18.19 -11.68
C ASP A 253 22.44 17.43 -10.78
N MET A 254 21.44 16.76 -11.35
CA MET A 254 20.41 16.04 -10.57
C MET A 254 20.72 14.56 -10.44
N LYS A 255 20.63 14.07 -9.21
CA LYS A 255 20.74 12.65 -8.89
C LYS A 255 19.53 12.20 -8.10
N VAL A 256 18.77 11.27 -8.67
CA VAL A 256 17.68 10.58 -7.96
C VAL A 256 18.29 9.51 -7.07
N THR A 257 18.05 9.58 -5.76
CA THR A 257 18.63 8.64 -4.79
C THR A 257 17.64 7.54 -4.40
N LYS A 258 16.35 7.90 -4.30
CA LYS A 258 15.28 7.02 -3.87
C LYS A 258 13.94 7.56 -4.34
N PHE A 259 12.95 6.68 -4.48
CA PHE A 259 11.55 7.08 -4.47
C PHE A 259 10.77 6.23 -3.47
N ILE A 260 9.61 6.73 -3.07
CA ILE A 260 8.61 5.96 -2.34
C ILE A 260 7.28 6.13 -3.08
N ARG A 261 6.59 5.02 -3.35
CA ARG A 261 5.23 5.03 -3.89
C ARG A 261 4.32 4.33 -2.91
N MET A 262 3.34 5.06 -2.39
CA MET A 262 2.28 4.54 -1.55
C MET A 262 1.01 4.49 -2.40
N ALA A 263 0.38 3.32 -2.53
CA ALA A 263 -0.85 3.14 -3.29
C ALA A 263 -1.81 2.20 -2.54
N ILE A 264 -3.12 2.40 -2.67
CA ILE A 264 -4.09 1.48 -2.04
C ILE A 264 -4.13 0.10 -2.74
N TRP A 265 -3.74 0.04 -4.02
CA TRP A 265 -3.45 -1.19 -4.75
C TRP A 265 -1.93 -1.42 -4.85
N SER A 266 -1.49 -2.63 -4.53
CA SER A 266 -0.14 -3.12 -4.77
C SER A 266 -0.05 -3.77 -6.15
#